data_AF-A0A939UE60-F1
#
_entry.id   AF-A0A939UE60-F1
#
_cell.length_a   1.000
_cell.length_b   1.000
_cell.length_c   1.000
_cell.angle_alpha   90.00
_cell.angle_beta   90.00
_cell.angle_gamma   90.00
#
_symmetry.space_group_name_H-M   'P 1'
#
loop_
_entity.id
_entity.type
_entity.pdbx_description
1 polymer ?
#
loop_
_entity_poly.entity_id
_entity_poly.type
_entity_poly.pdbx_seq_one_letter_code
_entity_poly.pdbx_strand_id
1 'polypeptide(L)'
;MSDINPLGASTYYGGLQNATSQAARELKKEKTSSTAQVAFSKLVQSNRQTEEQKTLEAQGLPPEIAGMSIEEAAIFLKDRVDTAGNKLSEAATSENIIEFKNTVKQFIKYVVDNNYVEYKKTRRGFAKPQQIFSKYNTKERPKDPRLIIETINQKLDNMVRETLTMQAGNLKILDHANEIRGLIVDLIQA
;
A
#
# COMPACT_ATOMS: atom_id res chain seq x y z
N MET A 1 23.06 -57.13 19.32
CA MET A 1 21.71 -57.07 19.93
C MET A 1 21.58 -55.67 20.50
N SER A 2 21.03 -54.75 19.74
CA SER A 2 20.94 -53.33 20.09
C SER A 2 19.48 -52.98 20.34
N ASP A 3 19.17 -52.69 21.60
CA ASP A 3 17.89 -52.20 22.09
C ASP A 3 17.56 -50.86 21.42
N ILE A 4 16.40 -50.80 20.76
CA ILE A 4 15.84 -49.56 20.21
C ILE A 4 14.65 -49.17 21.08
N ASN A 5 14.79 -48.02 21.75
CA ASN A 5 13.86 -47.44 22.71
C ASN A 5 12.68 -46.74 21.97
N PRO A 6 11.40 -47.07 22.23
CA PRO A 6 10.27 -46.41 21.60
C PRO A 6 9.80 -45.20 22.42
N LEU A 7 10.53 -44.09 22.36
CA LEU A 7 10.10 -42.81 22.94
C LEU A 7 9.66 -41.85 21.82
N GLY A 8 8.42 -41.37 21.88
CA GLY A 8 8.10 -40.03 21.34
C GLY A 8 6.76 -39.81 20.62
N ALA A 9 5.97 -40.82 20.28
CA ALA A 9 4.78 -40.62 19.43
C ALA A 9 3.45 -40.40 20.18
N SER A 10 3.35 -40.72 21.48
CA SER A 10 2.05 -40.76 22.19
C SER A 10 1.64 -39.46 22.88
N THR A 11 2.55 -38.50 23.07
CA THR A 11 2.27 -37.26 23.82
C THR A 11 1.63 -36.14 22.97
N TYR A 12 1.89 -36.11 21.65
CA TYR A 12 1.34 -35.08 20.77
C TYR A 12 -0.16 -35.27 20.47
N TYR A 13 -0.62 -36.51 20.33
CA TYR A 13 -2.04 -36.79 20.04
C TYR A 13 -2.95 -36.66 21.28
N GLY A 14 -2.44 -36.96 22.48
CA GLY A 14 -3.22 -36.84 23.72
C GLY A 14 -3.47 -35.39 24.15
N GLY A 15 -2.54 -34.48 23.87
CA GLY A 15 -2.69 -33.04 24.18
C GLY A 15 -3.81 -32.36 23.38
N LEU A 16 -3.95 -32.72 22.10
CA LEU A 16 -4.96 -32.16 21.20
C LEU A 16 -6.39 -32.58 21.58
N GLN A 17 -6.58 -33.83 22.02
CA GLN A 17 -7.89 -34.35 22.44
C GLN A 17 -8.35 -33.77 23.78
N ASN A 18 -7.42 -33.47 24.69
CA ASN A 18 -7.76 -32.85 25.98
C ASN A 18 -8.09 -31.35 25.83
N ALA A 19 -7.37 -30.61 24.98
CA ALA A 19 -7.67 -29.20 24.71
C ALA A 19 -9.02 -29.00 24.01
N THR A 20 -9.35 -29.86 23.04
CA THR A 20 -10.64 -29.81 22.31
C THR A 20 -11.83 -30.21 23.18
N SER A 21 -11.65 -31.19 24.09
CA SER A 21 -12.71 -31.62 25.01
C SER A 21 -12.93 -30.65 26.18
N GLN A 22 -11.91 -29.89 26.60
CA GLN A 22 -12.05 -28.81 27.58
C GLN A 22 -12.76 -27.58 26.97
N ALA A 23 -12.37 -27.16 25.77
CA ALA A 23 -13.05 -26.09 25.02
C ALA A 23 -14.53 -26.41 24.75
N ALA A 24 -14.85 -27.67 24.42
CA ALA A 24 -16.23 -28.11 24.20
C ALA A 24 -17.08 -28.19 25.50
N ARG A 25 -16.45 -28.29 26.67
CA ARG A 25 -17.13 -28.28 27.97
C ARG A 25 -17.35 -26.87 28.50
N GLU A 26 -16.47 -25.94 28.21
CA GLU A 26 -16.61 -24.51 28.54
C GLU A 26 -17.74 -23.86 27.72
N LEU A 27 -17.90 -24.25 26.45
CA LEU A 27 -19.00 -23.79 25.58
C LEU A 27 -20.41 -24.29 26.00
N LYS A 28 -20.50 -25.28 26.91
CA LYS A 28 -21.79 -25.82 27.38
C LYS A 28 -22.33 -25.19 28.66
N LYS A 29 -21.56 -24.31 29.32
CA LYS A 29 -21.98 -23.66 30.57
C LYS A 29 -22.57 -22.26 30.41
N GLU A 30 -22.48 -21.66 29.22
CA GLU A 30 -23.12 -20.37 28.95
C GLU A 30 -24.27 -20.49 27.94
N LYS A 31 -25.48 -20.40 28.49
CA LYS A 31 -26.64 -19.67 27.95
C LYS A 31 -27.33 -20.21 26.69
N THR A 32 -28.51 -20.74 26.98
CA THR A 32 -29.77 -20.48 26.28
C THR A 32 -29.89 -19.08 25.64
N SER A 33 -29.66 -18.98 24.32
CA SER A 33 -30.43 -18.15 23.36
C SER A 33 -29.90 -18.39 21.95
N SER A 34 -30.76 -18.94 21.08
CA SER A 34 -30.66 -19.00 19.60
C SER A 34 -29.24 -18.90 18.98
N THR A 35 -28.54 -20.03 18.87
CA THR A 35 -27.35 -20.19 18.05
C THR A 35 -27.69 -20.05 16.57
N ALA A 36 -27.58 -18.83 16.03
CA ALA A 36 -27.41 -18.64 14.60
C ALA A 36 -26.07 -19.27 14.23
N GLN A 37 -26.11 -20.35 13.44
CA GLN A 37 -24.92 -20.99 12.89
C GLN A 37 -24.08 -19.90 12.21
N VAL A 38 -22.89 -19.63 12.75
CA VAL A 38 -21.94 -18.73 12.09
C VAL A 38 -21.53 -19.44 10.80
N ALA A 39 -22.17 -19.04 9.70
CA ALA A 39 -21.97 -19.64 8.39
C ALA A 39 -20.47 -19.66 8.06
N PHE A 40 -19.96 -20.81 7.63
CA PHE A 40 -18.56 -21.00 7.25
C PHE A 40 -18.05 -19.91 6.30
N SER A 41 -18.92 -19.36 5.45
CA SER A 41 -18.64 -18.19 4.62
C SER A 41 -18.15 -16.98 5.41
N LYS A 42 -18.78 -16.64 6.55
CA LYS A 42 -18.35 -15.53 7.40
C LYS A 42 -16.96 -15.77 7.98
N LEU A 43 -16.66 -16.98 8.43
CA LEU A 43 -15.37 -17.34 9.02
C LEU A 43 -14.24 -17.32 7.97
N VAL A 44 -14.51 -17.81 6.75
CA VAL A 44 -13.59 -17.70 5.61
C VAL A 44 -13.34 -16.23 5.24
N GLN A 45 -14.37 -15.39 5.32
CA GLN A 45 -14.26 -13.96 5.01
C GLN A 45 -13.47 -13.20 6.08
N SER A 46 -13.65 -13.52 7.36
CA SER A 46 -12.85 -12.99 8.47
C SER A 46 -11.37 -13.38 8.36
N ASN A 47 -11.10 -14.64 8.02
CA ASN A 47 -9.73 -15.12 7.80
C ASN A 47 -9.09 -14.44 6.57
N ARG A 48 -9.83 -14.26 5.47
CA ARG A 48 -9.35 -13.50 4.31
C ARG A 48 -9.00 -12.07 4.65
N GLN A 49 -9.83 -11.36 5.41
CA GLN A 49 -9.54 -9.98 5.84
C GLN A 49 -8.30 -9.90 6.74
N THR A 50 -8.11 -10.86 7.65
CA THR A 50 -6.90 -10.92 8.48
C THR A 50 -5.65 -11.30 7.69
N GLU A 51 -5.79 -12.15 6.66
CA GLU A 51 -4.71 -12.45 5.72
C GLU A 51 -4.37 -11.24 4.82
N GLU A 52 -5.38 -10.52 4.33
CA GLU A 52 -5.23 -9.29 3.55
C GLU A 52 -4.53 -8.20 4.37
N GLN A 53 -4.92 -8.00 5.64
CA GLN A 53 -4.23 -7.08 6.54
C GLN A 53 -2.76 -7.49 6.77
N LYS A 54 -2.49 -8.78 7.04
CA LYS A 54 -1.11 -9.28 7.24
C LYS A 54 -0.26 -9.19 5.99
N THR A 55 -0.84 -9.42 4.81
CA THR A 55 -0.13 -9.30 3.52
C THR A 55 0.17 -7.84 3.18
N LEU A 56 -0.75 -6.91 3.47
CA LEU A 56 -0.54 -5.47 3.31
C LEU A 56 0.54 -4.94 4.27
N GLU A 57 0.52 -5.38 5.53
CA GLU A 57 1.58 -5.07 6.50
C GLU A 57 2.94 -5.63 6.08
N ALA A 58 2.99 -6.86 5.57
CA ALA A 58 4.21 -7.45 5.00
C ALA A 58 4.71 -6.66 3.78
N GLN A 59 3.80 -6.02 3.04
CA GLN A 59 4.13 -5.12 1.95
C GLN A 59 4.44 -3.68 2.43
N GLY A 60 4.35 -3.38 3.72
CA GLY A 60 4.64 -2.06 4.28
C GLY A 60 3.57 -1.00 3.98
N LEU A 61 2.37 -1.44 3.59
CA LEU A 61 1.19 -0.60 3.38
C LEU A 61 0.35 -0.53 4.68
N PRO A 62 -0.40 0.57 4.89
CA PRO A 62 -1.25 0.67 6.06
C PRO A 62 -2.39 -0.37 6.01
N PRO A 63 -2.71 -1.03 7.14
CA PRO A 63 -3.75 -2.06 7.21
C PRO A 63 -5.16 -1.49 6.98
N GLU A 64 -5.32 -0.17 7.10
CA GLU A 64 -6.58 0.57 6.87
C GLU A 64 -7.10 0.42 5.44
N ILE A 65 -6.23 0.07 4.49
CA ILE A 65 -6.61 -0.15 3.09
C ILE A 65 -7.29 -1.53 2.89
N ALA A 66 -7.15 -2.44 3.86
CA ALA A 66 -7.71 -3.79 3.74
C ALA A 66 -9.24 -3.74 3.63
N GLY A 67 -9.76 -4.20 2.48
CA GLY A 67 -11.19 -4.22 2.20
C GLY A 67 -11.77 -2.96 1.55
N MET A 68 -10.96 -1.93 1.28
CA MET A 68 -11.38 -0.78 0.46
C MET A 68 -11.36 -1.13 -1.03
N SER A 69 -12.16 -0.43 -1.83
CA SER A 69 -12.02 -0.49 -3.29
C SER A 69 -10.69 0.13 -3.74
N ILE A 70 -10.24 -0.21 -4.95
CA ILE A 70 -8.94 0.28 -5.49
C ILE A 70 -8.90 1.80 -5.55
N GLU A 71 -10.02 2.42 -5.95
CA GLU A 71 -10.16 3.87 -6.06
C GLU A 71 -10.16 4.55 -4.69
N GLU A 72 -10.95 4.03 -3.73
CA GLU A 72 -11.00 4.56 -2.36
C GLU A 72 -9.65 4.45 -1.66
N ALA A 73 -8.94 3.34 -1.84
CA ALA A 73 -7.62 3.12 -1.29
C ALA A 73 -6.58 4.10 -1.86
N ALA A 74 -6.64 4.39 -3.17
CA ALA A 74 -5.76 5.36 -3.81
C ALA A 74 -6.01 6.79 -3.31
N ILE A 75 -7.29 7.17 -3.15
CA ILE A 75 -7.68 8.46 -2.57
C ILE A 75 -7.19 8.56 -1.12
N PHE A 76 -7.40 7.52 -0.32
CA PHE A 76 -6.95 7.48 1.07
C PHE A 76 -5.42 7.67 1.20
N LEU A 77 -4.64 6.98 0.37
CA LEU A 77 -3.19 7.12 0.35
C LEU A 77 -2.75 8.53 -0.11
N LYS A 78 -3.46 9.11 -1.08
CA LYS A 78 -3.22 10.48 -1.52
C LYS A 78 -3.47 11.47 -0.37
N ASP A 79 -4.58 11.34 0.35
CA ASP A 79 -4.90 12.22 1.48
C ASP A 79 -3.86 12.11 2.61
N ARG A 80 -3.29 10.92 2.84
CA ARG A 80 -2.15 10.74 3.74
C ARG A 80 -0.90 11.48 3.26
N VAL A 81 -0.59 11.46 1.97
CA VAL A 81 0.53 12.22 1.40
C VAL A 81 0.29 13.72 1.55
N ASP A 82 -0.93 14.19 1.30
CA ASP A 82 -1.30 15.60 1.46
C ASP A 82 -1.18 16.03 2.93
N THR A 83 -1.64 15.20 3.87
CA THR A 83 -1.49 15.47 5.31
C THR A 83 -0.01 15.53 5.72
N ALA A 84 0.81 14.56 5.30
CA ALA A 84 2.24 14.55 5.60
C ALA A 84 2.98 15.74 4.98
N GLY A 85 2.60 16.15 3.76
CA GLY A 85 3.17 17.34 3.14
C GLY A 85 2.77 18.65 3.83
N ASN A 86 1.58 18.71 4.46
CA ASN A 86 1.16 19.90 5.20
C ASN A 86 1.98 20.04 6.48
N LYS A 87 2.18 18.93 7.20
CA LYS A 87 3.11 18.88 8.35
C LYS A 87 4.53 19.29 7.95
N LEU A 88 5.00 18.81 6.79
CA LEU A 88 6.31 19.17 6.25
C LEU A 88 6.40 20.68 5.92
N SER A 89 5.31 21.27 5.42
CA SER A 89 5.23 22.71 5.12
C SER A 89 5.26 23.59 6.38
N GLU A 90 4.67 23.11 7.47
CA GLU A 90 4.67 23.80 8.76
C GLU A 90 6.04 23.72 9.43
N ALA A 91 6.66 22.53 9.42
CA ALA A 91 7.96 22.30 10.00
C ALA A 91 8.77 21.30 9.17
N ALA A 92 9.87 21.77 8.58
CA ALA A 92 10.81 20.95 7.83
C ALA A 92 11.79 20.19 8.76
N THR A 93 11.25 19.43 9.71
CA THR A 93 12.04 18.56 10.59
C THR A 93 12.43 17.27 9.89
N SER A 94 13.50 16.62 10.34
CA SER A 94 13.93 15.33 9.78
C SER A 94 12.85 14.25 9.90
N GLU A 95 12.07 14.28 10.99
CA GLU A 95 10.95 13.36 11.22
C GLU A 95 9.85 13.54 10.17
N ASN A 96 9.43 14.78 9.91
CA ASN A 96 8.39 15.09 8.92
C ASN A 96 8.83 14.74 7.49
N ILE A 97 10.12 14.90 7.17
CA ILE A 97 10.70 14.50 5.89
C ILE A 97 10.64 12.97 5.72
N ILE A 98 10.96 12.22 6.77
CA ILE A 98 10.89 10.75 6.75
C ILE A 98 9.43 10.30 6.62
N GLU A 99 8.50 10.93 7.36
CA GLU A 99 7.06 10.66 7.26
C GLU A 99 6.56 10.87 5.83
N PHE A 100 6.86 12.02 5.23
CA PHE A 100 6.49 12.33 3.86
C PHE A 100 7.08 11.35 2.84
N LYS A 101 8.36 11.01 2.96
CA LYS A 101 9.00 10.02 2.07
C LYS A 101 8.32 8.65 2.17
N ASN A 102 7.96 8.22 3.38
CA ASN A 102 7.31 6.94 3.61
C ASN A 102 5.90 6.89 3.03
N THR A 103 5.10 7.95 3.21
CA THR A 103 3.74 8.01 2.64
C THR A 103 3.77 8.04 1.11
N VAL A 104 4.69 8.79 0.50
CA VAL A 104 4.88 8.79 -0.97
C VAL A 104 5.30 7.41 -1.48
N LYS A 105 6.22 6.74 -0.78
CA LYS A 105 6.63 5.37 -1.13
C LYS A 105 5.48 4.37 -1.06
N GLN A 106 4.65 4.46 -0.02
CA GLN A 106 3.45 3.63 0.14
C GLN A 106 2.46 3.86 -0.98
N PHE A 107 2.21 5.12 -1.34
CA PHE A 107 1.35 5.49 -2.47
C PHE A 107 1.86 4.90 -3.79
N ILE A 108 3.12 5.15 -4.14
CA ILE A 108 3.70 4.65 -5.40
C ILE A 108 3.62 3.13 -5.45
N LYS A 109 3.95 2.45 -4.36
CA LYS A 109 3.88 0.98 -4.29
C LYS A 109 2.46 0.47 -4.56
N TYR A 110 1.46 1.07 -3.91
CA TYR A 110 0.06 0.70 -4.12
C TYR A 110 -0.37 0.90 -5.57
N VAL A 111 -0.04 2.05 -6.17
CA VAL A 111 -0.38 2.36 -7.56
C VAL A 111 0.33 1.40 -8.52
N VAL A 112 1.58 1.04 -8.24
CA VAL A 112 2.33 0.06 -9.05
C VAL A 112 1.68 -1.31 -9.04
N ASP A 113 1.27 -1.77 -7.87
CA ASP A 113 0.73 -3.12 -7.70
C ASP A 113 -0.71 -3.24 -8.26
N ASN A 114 -1.51 -2.17 -8.21
CA ASN A 114 -2.94 -2.21 -8.58
C ASN A 114 -3.27 -1.60 -9.96
N ASN A 115 -2.57 -0.53 -10.38
CA ASN A 115 -3.01 0.30 -11.52
C ASN A 115 -2.38 -0.12 -12.88
N TYR A 116 -1.34 -0.97 -12.88
CA TYR A 116 -0.60 -1.30 -14.10
C TYR A 116 -1.18 -2.43 -14.95
N VAL A 117 -2.36 -2.97 -14.61
CA VAL A 117 -2.98 -4.06 -15.39
C VAL A 117 -3.65 -3.55 -16.68
N GLU A 118 -4.01 -2.27 -16.77
CA GLU A 118 -4.84 -1.75 -17.87
C GLU A 118 -4.10 -1.10 -19.05
N TYR A 119 -2.77 -1.19 -19.13
CA TYR A 119 -2.04 -0.74 -20.32
C TYR A 119 -2.22 -1.72 -21.50
N LYS A 120 -3.44 -1.81 -22.04
CA LYS A 120 -3.67 -2.32 -23.39
C LYS A 120 -2.95 -1.37 -24.34
N LYS A 121 -1.75 -1.80 -24.76
CA LYS A 121 -1.05 -1.24 -25.91
C LYS A 121 -2.03 -1.18 -27.09
N THR A 122 -2.64 -0.03 -27.32
CA THR A 122 -3.28 0.25 -28.60
C THR A 122 -2.16 0.15 -29.62
N ARG A 123 -2.23 -0.88 -30.46
CA ARG A 123 -1.22 -1.17 -31.47
C ARG A 123 -0.97 0.12 -32.25
N ARG A 124 0.31 0.49 -32.38
CA ARG A 124 0.80 1.55 -33.29
C ARG A 124 0.27 1.27 -34.70
N GLY A 125 -0.94 1.74 -35.00
CA GLY A 125 -1.29 2.12 -36.36
C GLY A 125 -0.44 3.32 -36.71
N PHE A 126 0.05 3.37 -37.95
CA PHE A 126 0.78 4.50 -38.52
C PHE A 126 0.10 5.83 -38.17
N ALA A 127 0.59 6.50 -37.11
CA ALA A 127 0.18 7.85 -36.80
C ALA A 127 0.76 8.74 -37.90
N LYS A 128 -0.11 9.30 -38.74
CA LYS A 128 0.27 10.29 -39.75
C LYS A 128 1.13 11.36 -39.06
N PRO A 129 2.24 11.81 -39.66
CA PRO A 129 3.06 12.86 -39.07
C PRO A 129 2.18 14.09 -38.87
N GLN A 130 1.82 14.36 -37.61
CA GLN A 130 1.08 15.57 -37.29
C GLN A 130 2.00 16.75 -37.62
N GLN A 131 1.44 17.66 -38.41
CA GLN A 131 2.14 18.79 -39.00
C GLN A 131 2.90 19.55 -37.91
N ILE A 132 4.21 19.68 -38.12
CA ILE A 132 5.24 20.18 -37.21
C ILE A 132 5.03 21.67 -36.80
N PHE A 133 3.97 22.33 -37.30
CA PHE A 133 3.84 23.79 -37.28
C PHE A 133 2.62 24.36 -36.52
N SER A 134 1.75 23.55 -35.91
CA SER A 134 0.65 24.08 -35.09
C SER A 134 0.93 23.93 -33.61
N LYS A 135 1.47 24.99 -32.98
CA LYS A 135 1.69 25.07 -31.52
C LYS A 135 0.39 25.04 -30.71
N TYR A 136 -0.77 25.14 -31.35
CA TYR A 136 -2.04 25.41 -30.68
C TYR A 136 -2.97 24.20 -30.57
N ASN A 137 -2.60 23.02 -31.10
CA ASN A 137 -3.48 21.84 -31.11
C ASN A 137 -2.75 20.49 -30.94
N THR A 138 -1.57 20.50 -30.31
CA THR A 138 -0.93 19.24 -29.89
C THR A 138 -1.66 18.75 -28.66
N LYS A 139 -2.56 17.76 -28.81
CA LYS A 139 -3.06 17.02 -27.65
C LYS A 139 -1.82 16.48 -26.92
N GLU A 140 -1.64 16.91 -25.67
CA GLU A 140 -0.52 16.44 -24.85
C GLU A 140 -0.56 14.91 -24.84
N ARG A 141 0.58 14.30 -25.18
CA ARG A 141 0.68 12.84 -25.10
C ARG A 141 0.51 12.47 -23.63
N PRO A 142 -0.27 11.42 -23.31
CA PRO A 142 -0.31 10.92 -21.94
C PRO A 142 1.12 10.65 -21.50
N LYS A 143 1.51 11.22 -20.35
CA LYS A 143 2.85 11.05 -19.79
C LYS A 143 3.01 9.59 -19.39
N ASP A 144 4.11 8.95 -19.77
CA ASP A 144 4.38 7.57 -19.38
C ASP A 144 4.48 7.48 -17.84
N PRO A 145 3.64 6.69 -17.16
CA PRO A 145 3.61 6.65 -15.68
C PRO A 145 4.96 6.26 -15.06
N ARG A 146 5.72 5.40 -15.76
CA ARG A 146 7.07 5.01 -15.35
C ARG A 146 8.01 6.21 -15.25
N LEU A 147 7.92 7.12 -16.21
CA LEU A 147 8.72 8.34 -16.23
C LEU A 147 8.28 9.29 -15.12
N ILE A 148 6.98 9.35 -14.81
CA ILE A 148 6.47 10.12 -13.68
C ILE A 148 7.04 9.58 -12.36
N ILE A 149 6.97 8.26 -12.14
CA ILE A 149 7.54 7.62 -10.93
C ILE A 149 9.04 7.88 -10.82
N GLU A 150 9.79 7.75 -11.91
CA GLU A 150 11.22 8.03 -11.91
C GLU A 150 11.50 9.49 -11.52
N THR A 151 10.71 10.42 -12.06
CA THR A 151 10.81 11.84 -11.73
C THR A 151 10.49 12.10 -10.26
N ILE A 152 9.46 11.44 -9.69
CA ILE A 152 9.14 11.54 -8.25
C ILE A 152 10.32 11.07 -7.39
N ASN A 153 10.91 9.92 -7.72
CA ASN A 153 12.06 9.40 -6.98
C ASN A 153 13.26 10.35 -7.04
N GLN A 154 13.57 10.90 -8.22
CA GLN A 154 14.64 11.90 -8.38
C GLN A 154 14.39 13.15 -7.52
N LYS A 155 13.14 13.65 -7.47
CA LYS A 155 12.79 14.82 -6.66
C LYS A 155 12.88 14.55 -5.16
N LEU A 156 12.44 13.37 -4.70
CA LEU A 156 12.60 12.96 -3.30
C LEU A 156 14.08 12.91 -2.91
N ASP A 157 14.94 12.34 -3.76
CA ASP A 157 16.38 12.27 -3.49
C ASP A 157 17.03 13.66 -3.46
N ASN A 158 16.65 14.55 -4.38
CA ASN A 158 17.13 15.92 -4.41
C ASN A 158 16.69 16.70 -3.15
N MET A 159 15.43 16.58 -2.75
CA MET A 159 14.92 17.19 -1.51
C MET A 159 15.72 16.74 -0.28
N VAL A 160 16.02 15.44 -0.16
CA VAL A 160 16.81 14.90 0.96
C VAL A 160 18.25 15.43 0.90
N ARG A 161 18.88 15.42 -0.28
CA ARG A 161 20.24 15.96 -0.45
C ARG A 161 20.31 17.43 -0.04
N GLU A 162 19.38 18.24 -0.54
CA GLU A 162 19.30 19.66 -0.23
C GLU A 162 19.10 19.90 1.28
N THR A 163 18.24 19.11 1.92
CA THR A 163 18.05 19.16 3.37
C THR A 163 19.35 18.85 4.13
N LEU A 164 20.07 17.78 3.74
CA LEU A 164 21.31 17.36 4.39
C LEU A 164 22.45 18.38 4.23
N THR A 165 22.48 19.11 3.12
CA THR A 165 23.50 20.13 2.87
C THR A 165 23.35 21.38 3.74
N MET A 166 22.40 21.43 4.70
CA MET A 166 22.08 22.58 5.56
C MET A 166 21.74 23.88 4.80
N GLN A 167 21.58 23.83 3.48
CA GLN A 167 21.40 24.98 2.59
C GLN A 167 19.98 25.12 2.03
N ALA A 168 19.11 24.14 2.27
CA ALA A 168 17.72 24.26 1.90
C ALA A 168 16.99 25.16 2.91
N GLY A 169 16.57 26.35 2.46
CA GLY A 169 15.55 27.09 3.19
C GLY A 169 14.23 26.30 3.16
N ASN A 170 13.41 26.45 4.20
CA ASN A 170 12.10 25.80 4.31
C ASN A 170 11.24 25.98 3.04
N LEU A 171 11.39 27.11 2.35
CA LEU A 171 10.73 27.39 1.07
C LEU A 171 11.11 26.39 -0.05
N LYS A 172 12.38 26.01 -0.18
CA LYS A 172 12.80 25.05 -1.21
C LYS A 172 12.25 23.66 -0.94
N ILE A 173 12.26 23.23 0.33
CA ILE A 173 11.70 21.94 0.74
C ILE A 173 10.20 21.90 0.43
N LEU A 174 9.50 23.01 0.67
CA LEU A 174 8.10 23.15 0.34
C LEU A 174 7.84 23.10 -1.18
N ASP A 175 8.66 23.76 -1.98
CA ASP A 175 8.57 23.71 -3.44
C ASP A 175 8.71 22.26 -3.94
N HIS A 176 9.72 21.53 -3.45
CA HIS A 176 9.89 20.11 -3.77
C HIS A 176 8.67 19.27 -3.38
N ALA A 177 8.12 19.48 -2.18
CA ALA A 177 6.95 18.75 -1.71
C ALA A 177 5.71 19.02 -2.57
N ASN A 178 5.49 20.27 -2.98
CA ASN A 178 4.38 20.66 -3.86
C ASN A 178 4.53 20.08 -5.27
N GLU A 179 5.75 20.07 -5.80
CA GLU A 179 6.03 19.43 -7.07
C GLU A 179 5.77 17.92 -7.04
N ILE A 180 6.17 17.23 -5.96
CA ILE A 180 5.90 15.80 -5.78
C ILE A 180 4.40 15.54 -5.71
N ARG A 181 3.64 16.36 -4.97
CA ARG A 181 2.16 16.27 -4.93
C ARG A 181 1.53 16.43 -6.31
N GLY A 182 2.02 17.38 -7.10
CA GLY A 182 1.57 17.57 -8.49
C GLY A 182 1.78 16.31 -9.33
N LEU A 183 2.96 15.69 -9.24
CA LEU A 183 3.26 14.44 -9.96
C LEU A 183 2.40 13.24 -9.47
N ILE A 184 2.02 13.22 -8.20
CA ILE A 184 1.10 12.22 -7.65
C ILE A 184 -0.30 12.37 -8.23
N VAL A 185 -0.79 13.61 -8.39
CA VAL A 185 -2.07 13.87 -9.06
C VAL A 185 -2.00 13.46 -10.53
N ASP A 186 -0.90 13.79 -11.23
CA ASP A 186 -0.67 13.34 -12.61
C ASP A 186 -0.72 11.80 -12.71
N LEU A 187 -0.18 11.06 -11.73
CA LEU A 187 -0.22 9.58 -11.70
C LEU A 187 -1.63 9.00 -11.55
N ILE A 188 -2.54 9.71 -10.87
CA ILE A 188 -3.92 9.27 -10.72
C ILE A 188 -4.73 9.53 -12.00
N GLN A 189 -4.34 10.54 -12.77
CA GLN A 189 -5.01 10.93 -14.02
C GLN A 189 -4.42 10.28 -15.29
N ALA A 190 -3.27 9.62 -15.19
CA ALA A 190 -2.54 9.00 -16.30
C ALA A 190 -3.11 7.64 -16.72
#